data_AF-A0A929W9T1-F1
#
_entry.id   AF-A0A929W9T1-F1
#
_cell.length_a   1.000
_cell.length_b   1.000
_cell.length_c   1.000
_cell.angle_alpha   90.00
_cell.angle_beta   90.00
_cell.angle_gamma   90.00
#
_symmetry.space_group_name_H-M   'P 1'
#
loop_
_entity.id
_entity.type
_entity.pdbx_description
1 polymer ?
#
loop_
_entity_poly.entity_id
_entity_poly.type
_entity_poly.pdbx_seq_one_letter_code
_entity_poly.pdbx_strand_id
1 'polypeptide(L)'
;MLNATFSLFVSLDGQLSVYPVDNSRHIFTHALNLLEGEAQIVTHRDGALLYYMYIRRLSSQKDCIGLSVLLNDRGFTDYGMLFELFENTLTHEVLKEEWLYMTSDGKIDLRGWECLNEKNTKGCLAELRARFQGAELCVRQLPAVANAVSVSEHEKCSVQDTNEKLFRETTRSTYAVIRKDKQIGTELENYRRIIRQLDEATRKERNPCGEIDVLEHLASRNVSKMRRFSLVLNVSLFMLIFVVAMLAIIFDIPRCLRNGSGFEILSLFWVYWIFLIPRKITRFLLRRKKGMRLKALCNLLSM
;
A
#
# COMPACT_ATOMS: atom_id res chain seq x y z
N MET A 1 19.97 -25.44 -18.61
CA MET A 1 20.03 -24.03 -18.19
C MET A 1 19.88 -23.14 -19.42
N LEU A 2 19.06 -22.10 -19.33
CA LEU A 2 18.90 -21.10 -20.39
C LEU A 2 20.18 -20.25 -20.47
N ASN A 3 20.92 -20.32 -21.58
CA ASN A 3 22.06 -19.44 -21.82
C ASN A 3 21.53 -18.09 -22.32
N ALA A 4 21.33 -17.16 -21.39
CA ALA A 4 20.68 -15.88 -21.67
C ALA A 4 21.35 -14.71 -20.95
N THR A 5 21.44 -13.58 -21.63
CA THR A 5 21.89 -12.31 -21.05
C THR A 5 20.66 -11.44 -20.79
N PHE A 6 20.59 -10.81 -19.61
CA PHE A 6 19.45 -10.00 -19.21
C PHE A 6 19.90 -8.55 -19.02
N SER A 7 19.08 -7.62 -19.50
CA SER A 7 19.36 -6.19 -19.44
C SER A 7 18.14 -5.40 -18.99
N LEU A 8 18.38 -4.31 -18.26
CA LEU A 8 17.39 -3.30 -17.90
C LEU A 8 17.74 -2.04 -18.67
N PHE A 9 16.75 -1.40 -19.28
CA PHE A 9 16.94 -0.10 -19.91
C PHE A 9 15.81 0.85 -19.52
N VAL A 10 16.17 2.12 -19.39
CA VAL A 10 15.23 3.18 -19.03
C VAL A 10 15.54 4.37 -19.92
N SER A 11 14.51 4.97 -20.52
CA SER A 11 14.60 6.26 -21.17
C SER A 11 13.76 7.26 -20.38
N LEU A 12 14.41 8.29 -19.83
CA LEU A 12 13.75 9.44 -19.21
C LEU A 12 14.21 10.70 -19.91
N ASP A 13 13.28 11.61 -20.23
CA ASP A 13 13.57 12.89 -20.87
C ASP A 13 14.41 12.77 -22.16
N GLY A 14 14.24 11.64 -22.87
CA GLY A 14 15.00 11.32 -24.10
C GLY A 14 16.43 10.82 -23.85
N GLN A 15 16.87 10.67 -22.60
CA GLN A 15 18.14 10.05 -22.25
C GLN A 15 17.94 8.57 -21.95
N LEU A 16 18.59 7.72 -22.76
CA LEU A 16 18.62 6.28 -22.54
C LEU A 16 19.72 5.89 -21.54
N SER A 17 19.41 4.97 -20.63
CA SER A 17 20.37 4.23 -19.81
C SER A 17 20.12 2.74 -20.00
N VAL A 18 21.19 1.96 -20.12
CA VAL A 18 21.15 0.51 -20.31
C VAL A 18 22.12 -0.11 -19.32
N TYR A 19 21.67 -1.16 -18.64
CA TYR A 19 22.48 -1.95 -17.73
C TYR A 19 22.33 -3.45 -18.05
N PRO A 20 23.42 -4.23 -18.08
CA PRO A 20 24.81 -3.76 -18.01
C PRO A 20 25.18 -2.86 -19.20
N VAL A 21 26.17 -1.99 -19.01
CA VAL A 21 26.65 -1.11 -20.08
C VAL A 21 27.44 -1.94 -21.09
N ASP A 22 27.00 -1.93 -22.34
CA ASP A 22 27.66 -2.62 -23.46
C ASP A 22 27.46 -1.83 -24.78
N ASN A 23 27.88 -2.44 -25.90
CA ASN A 23 27.78 -1.84 -27.23
C ASN A 23 26.38 -1.96 -27.86
N SER A 24 25.40 -2.56 -27.18
CA SER A 24 24.06 -2.83 -27.70
C SER A 24 23.09 -1.66 -27.54
N ARG A 25 23.53 -0.53 -27.00
CA ARG A 25 22.72 0.71 -26.80
C ARG A 25 21.94 1.14 -28.05
N HIS A 26 22.52 0.98 -29.23
CA HIS A 26 21.90 1.33 -30.50
C HIS A 26 20.66 0.47 -30.81
N ILE A 27 20.67 -0.81 -30.42
CA ILE A 27 19.53 -1.75 -30.56
C ILE A 27 18.36 -1.25 -29.72
N PHE A 28 18.61 -0.91 -28.45
CA PHE A 28 17.58 -0.38 -27.55
C PHE A 28 17.03 0.97 -28.04
N THR A 29 17.90 1.86 -28.53
CA THR A 29 17.45 3.15 -29.10
C THR A 29 16.53 2.94 -30.28
N HIS A 30 16.86 2.00 -31.18
CA HIS A 30 16.00 1.68 -32.31
C HIS A 30 14.66 1.06 -31.86
N ALA A 31 14.69 0.15 -30.89
CA ALA A 31 13.48 -0.47 -30.34
C ALA A 31 12.52 0.57 -29.71
N LEU A 32 13.06 1.60 -29.06
CA LEU A 32 12.26 2.71 -28.51
C LEU A 32 11.59 3.56 -29.60
N ASN A 33 12.24 3.75 -30.74
CA ASN A 33 11.64 4.47 -31.87
C ASN A 33 10.46 3.72 -32.50
N LEU A 34 10.38 2.41 -32.28
CA LEU A 34 9.27 1.54 -32.72
C LEU A 34 8.14 1.44 -31.68
N LEU A 35 8.17 2.24 -30.60
CA LEU A 35 7.17 2.20 -29.54
C LEU A 35 5.85 2.86 -29.97
N GLU A 36 4.82 2.04 -30.16
CA GLU A 36 3.50 2.51 -30.61
C GLU A 36 2.40 2.37 -29.55
N GLY A 37 2.68 1.64 -28.46
CA GLY A 37 1.71 1.31 -27.41
C GLY A 37 2.17 1.68 -26.00
N GLU A 38 1.36 1.24 -25.03
CA GLU A 38 1.67 1.27 -23.59
C GLU A 38 2.67 0.17 -23.21
N ALA A 39 2.47 -1.04 -23.75
CA ALA A 39 3.34 -2.19 -23.55
C ALA A 39 3.50 -2.98 -24.86
N GLN A 40 4.72 -3.40 -25.17
CA GLN A 40 5.02 -4.23 -26.33
C GLN A 40 6.33 -4.99 -26.14
N ILE A 41 6.50 -6.06 -26.90
CA ILE A 41 7.80 -6.72 -27.06
C ILE A 41 8.33 -6.35 -28.44
N VAL A 42 9.54 -5.80 -28.49
CA VAL A 42 10.29 -5.62 -29.72
C VAL A 42 11.36 -6.70 -29.76
N THR A 43 11.44 -7.42 -30.86
CA THR A 43 12.53 -8.38 -31.10
C THR A 43 13.56 -7.76 -32.03
N HIS A 44 14.81 -8.17 -31.86
CA HIS A 44 15.88 -7.84 -32.79
C HIS A 44 16.73 -9.07 -33.06
N ARG A 45 16.88 -9.44 -34.34
CA ARG A 45 17.70 -10.56 -34.75
C ARG A 45 19.03 -10.07 -35.33
N ASP A 46 20.13 -10.54 -34.75
CA ASP A 46 21.49 -10.33 -35.24
C ASP A 46 22.22 -11.67 -35.39
N GLY A 47 22.16 -12.25 -36.59
CA GLY A 47 22.76 -13.55 -36.84
C GLY A 47 22.14 -14.69 -36.03
N ALA A 48 22.93 -15.21 -35.10
CA ALA A 48 22.57 -16.23 -34.12
C ALA A 48 21.99 -15.66 -32.82
N LEU A 49 21.98 -14.34 -32.67
CA LEU A 49 21.47 -13.64 -31.50
C LEU A 49 20.03 -13.21 -31.74
N LEU A 50 19.18 -13.41 -30.74
CA LEU A 50 17.82 -12.90 -30.74
C LEU A 50 17.50 -12.18 -29.43
N TYR A 51 17.31 -10.87 -29.55
CA TYR A 51 16.88 -10.02 -28.46
C TYR A 51 15.36 -10.03 -28.37
N TYR A 52 14.87 -10.10 -27.14
CA TYR A 52 13.49 -9.81 -26.78
C TYR A 52 13.52 -8.64 -25.83
N MET A 53 12.89 -7.53 -26.20
CA MET A 53 12.90 -6.28 -25.46
C MET A 53 11.46 -5.92 -25.12
N TYR A 54 11.05 -6.21 -23.89
CA TYR A 54 9.79 -5.71 -23.37
C TYR A 54 9.95 -4.22 -23.04
N ILE A 55 9.07 -3.39 -23.57
CA ILE A 55 9.06 -1.95 -23.36
C ILE A 55 7.71 -1.57 -22.76
N ARG A 56 7.76 -0.84 -21.64
CA ARG A 56 6.60 -0.26 -20.97
C ARG A 56 6.74 1.25 -20.92
N ARG A 57 5.73 1.95 -21.42
CA ARG A 57 5.61 3.40 -21.28
C ARG A 57 5.27 3.76 -19.83
N LEU A 58 5.94 4.79 -19.32
CA LEU A 58 5.68 5.36 -18.00
C LEU A 58 4.54 6.40 -18.08
N SER A 59 4.29 7.12 -16.98
CA SER A 59 3.18 8.09 -16.90
C SER A 59 3.26 9.16 -17.99
N SER A 60 4.48 9.63 -18.27
CA SER A 60 4.88 10.52 -19.34
C SER A 60 4.98 9.78 -20.66
N GLN A 61 4.48 10.41 -21.73
CA GLN A 61 4.48 9.77 -23.05
C GLN A 61 5.89 9.47 -23.58
N LYS A 62 6.92 10.19 -23.12
CA LYS A 62 8.29 10.05 -23.63
C LYS A 62 9.13 9.08 -22.80
N ASP A 63 8.67 8.77 -21.60
CA ASP A 63 9.45 8.01 -20.64
C ASP A 63 9.04 6.55 -20.68
N CYS A 64 10.02 5.67 -20.58
CA CYS A 64 9.79 4.24 -20.64
C CYS A 64 10.82 3.47 -19.84
N ILE A 65 10.40 2.30 -19.40
CA ILE A 65 11.23 1.28 -18.78
C ILE A 65 11.11 0.02 -19.61
N GLY A 66 12.19 -0.73 -19.75
CA GLY A 66 12.17 -1.99 -20.44
C GLY A 66 13.12 -3.00 -19.86
N LEU A 67 12.73 -4.26 -20.07
CA LEU A 67 13.48 -5.45 -19.69
C LEU A 67 13.82 -6.20 -20.95
N SER A 68 15.02 -6.75 -21.02
CA SER A 68 15.45 -7.53 -22.16
C SER A 68 16.08 -8.84 -21.78
N VAL A 69 15.86 -9.84 -22.64
CA VAL A 69 16.57 -11.10 -22.64
C VAL A 69 17.14 -11.33 -24.03
N LEU A 70 18.41 -11.70 -24.08
CA LEU A 70 19.16 -12.09 -25.26
C LEU A 70 19.36 -13.60 -25.22
N LEU A 71 18.97 -14.30 -26.29
CA LEU A 71 19.24 -15.71 -26.48
C LEU A 71 20.27 -15.93 -27.60
N ASN A 72 21.14 -16.92 -27.37
CA ASN A 72 22.09 -17.39 -28.37
C ASN A 72 21.55 -18.66 -29.03
N ASP A 73 21.52 -18.68 -30.36
CA ASP A 73 21.14 -19.79 -31.24
C ASP A 73 19.70 -20.29 -31.10
N ARG A 74 18.91 -19.70 -30.20
CA ARG A 74 17.56 -20.13 -29.85
C ARG A 74 16.60 -18.95 -29.79
N GLY A 75 15.33 -19.22 -30.05
CA GLY A 75 14.23 -18.28 -29.86
C GLY A 75 13.10 -18.91 -29.05
N PHE A 76 12.42 -18.09 -28.27
CA PHE A 76 11.17 -18.46 -27.61
C PHE A 76 10.05 -18.62 -28.62
N THR A 77 9.17 -19.58 -28.37
CA THR A 77 7.98 -19.81 -29.20
C THR A 77 6.69 -19.35 -28.54
N ASP A 78 6.66 -19.21 -27.21
CA ASP A 78 5.49 -18.76 -26.45
C ASP A 78 5.63 -17.29 -26.05
N TYR A 79 5.01 -16.41 -26.84
CA TYR A 79 5.09 -14.97 -26.63
C TYR A 79 4.14 -14.49 -25.53
N GLY A 80 3.05 -15.21 -25.26
CA GLY A 80 2.15 -14.92 -24.15
C GLY A 80 2.88 -15.06 -22.81
N MET A 81 3.55 -16.20 -22.63
CA MET A 81 4.39 -16.46 -21.44
C MET A 81 5.51 -15.42 -21.29
N LEU A 82 6.12 -14.98 -22.40
CA LEU A 82 7.13 -13.91 -22.33
C LEU A 82 6.56 -12.61 -21.78
N PHE A 83 5.40 -12.17 -22.28
CA PHE A 83 4.73 -10.99 -21.75
C PHE A 83 4.46 -11.13 -20.25
N GLU A 84 3.90 -12.26 -19.82
CA GLU A 84 3.63 -12.53 -18.40
C GLU A 84 4.90 -12.44 -17.55
N LEU A 85 6.01 -13.05 -17.98
CA LEU A 85 7.26 -13.02 -17.21
C LEU A 85 7.81 -11.60 -17.03
N PHE A 86 7.79 -10.79 -18.09
CA PHE A 86 8.24 -9.41 -18.02
C PHE A 86 7.31 -8.54 -17.17
N GLU A 87 5.99 -8.65 -17.37
CA GLU A 87 4.99 -7.88 -16.62
C GLU A 87 5.02 -8.22 -15.14
N ASN A 88 5.10 -9.51 -14.80
CA ASN A 88 5.22 -9.94 -13.42
C ASN A 88 6.50 -9.43 -12.75
N THR A 89 7.62 -9.36 -13.49
CA THR A 89 8.88 -8.82 -12.96
C THR A 89 8.74 -7.33 -12.66
N LEU A 90 8.22 -6.53 -13.60
CA LEU A 90 8.01 -5.09 -13.35
C LEU A 90 7.01 -4.84 -12.23
N THR A 91 5.93 -5.63 -12.15
CA THR A 91 4.98 -5.55 -11.05
C THR A 91 5.66 -5.80 -9.71
N HIS A 92 6.48 -6.84 -9.61
CA HIS A 92 7.21 -7.12 -8.38
C HIS A 92 8.06 -5.91 -7.94
N GLU A 93 8.70 -5.22 -8.88
CA GLU A 93 9.46 -4.01 -8.58
C GLU A 93 8.58 -2.80 -8.22
N VAL A 94 7.39 -2.65 -8.84
CA VAL A 94 6.41 -1.63 -8.45
C VAL A 94 5.89 -1.88 -7.02
N LEU A 95 5.64 -3.14 -6.65
CA LEU A 95 5.15 -3.52 -5.32
C LEU A 95 6.16 -3.27 -4.20
N LYS A 96 7.46 -3.26 -4.51
CA LYS A 96 8.50 -2.84 -3.56
C LYS A 96 8.43 -1.35 -3.26
N GLU A 97 7.87 -0.56 -4.17
CA GLU A 97 7.75 0.92 -4.14
C GLU A 97 9.08 1.69 -3.95
N GLU A 98 10.23 1.02 -4.07
CA GLU A 98 11.54 1.62 -3.83
C GLU A 98 11.95 2.60 -4.94
N TRP A 99 11.64 2.28 -6.19
CA TRP A 99 12.09 3.05 -7.36
C TRP A 99 11.05 3.17 -8.48
N LEU A 100 10.16 2.18 -8.59
CA LEU A 100 8.94 2.25 -9.40
C LEU A 100 7.72 2.40 -8.50
N TYR A 101 6.74 3.16 -8.94
CA TYR A 101 5.47 3.33 -8.24
C TYR A 101 4.31 3.46 -9.21
N MET A 102 3.09 3.36 -8.67
CA MET A 102 1.87 3.60 -9.41
C MET A 102 1.36 5.02 -9.11
N THR A 103 1.12 5.78 -10.15
CA THR A 103 0.51 7.11 -10.10
C THR A 103 -0.99 7.03 -9.78
N SER A 104 -1.58 8.15 -9.38
CA SER A 104 -3.02 8.23 -9.05
C SER A 104 -3.94 7.93 -10.24
N ASP A 105 -3.48 8.14 -11.47
CA ASP A 105 -4.18 7.76 -12.71
C ASP A 105 -3.97 6.28 -13.09
N GLY A 106 -3.25 5.52 -12.25
CA GLY A 106 -3.05 4.09 -12.43
C GLY A 106 -2.03 3.73 -13.52
N LYS A 107 -1.07 4.63 -13.78
CA LYS A 107 0.10 4.39 -14.63
C LYS A 107 1.34 4.13 -13.80
N ILE A 108 2.29 3.38 -14.36
CA ILE A 108 3.58 3.12 -13.73
C ILE A 108 4.48 4.33 -13.97
N ASP A 109 5.23 4.74 -12.96
CA ASP A 109 6.20 5.82 -13.07
C ASP A 109 7.46 5.55 -12.23
N LEU A 110 8.51 6.30 -12.51
CA LEU A 110 9.80 6.19 -11.84
C LEU A 110 10.00 7.36 -10.87
N ARG A 111 10.53 7.10 -9.66
CA ARG A 111 10.82 8.16 -8.67
C ARG A 111 11.97 9.10 -9.09
N GLY A 112 12.69 8.77 -10.16
CA GLY A 112 13.80 9.55 -10.72
C GLY A 112 15.05 8.71 -10.99
N TRP A 113 16.04 9.31 -11.67
CA TRP A 113 17.30 8.65 -12.02
C TRP A 113 18.08 8.09 -10.82
N GLU A 114 18.04 8.78 -9.69
CA GLU A 114 18.77 8.40 -8.47
C GLU A 114 18.32 7.04 -7.90
N CYS A 115 17.08 6.65 -8.18
CA CYS A 115 16.53 5.37 -7.74
C CYS A 115 16.98 4.19 -8.61
N LEU A 116 17.55 4.45 -9.80
CA LEU A 116 18.17 3.45 -10.68
C LEU A 116 19.64 3.20 -10.28
N ASN A 117 19.86 2.89 -9.01
CA ASN A 117 21.18 2.51 -8.55
C ASN A 117 21.50 1.05 -8.89
N GLU A 118 22.78 0.69 -8.80
CA GLU A 118 23.28 -0.64 -9.14
C GLU A 118 22.60 -1.75 -8.32
N LYS A 119 22.24 -1.50 -7.07
CA LYS A 119 21.55 -2.47 -6.20
C LYS A 119 20.16 -2.78 -6.74
N ASN A 120 19.36 -1.76 -7.05
CA ASN A 120 18.00 -1.91 -7.55
C ASN A 120 18.00 -2.57 -8.93
N THR A 121 18.88 -2.12 -9.82
CA THR A 121 19.02 -2.69 -11.15
C THR A 121 19.48 -4.16 -11.11
N LYS A 122 20.49 -4.50 -10.31
CA LYS A 122 20.92 -5.91 -10.14
C LYS A 122 19.82 -6.75 -9.50
N GLY A 123 19.08 -6.21 -8.54
CA GLY A 123 17.95 -6.88 -7.89
C GLY A 123 16.84 -7.22 -8.89
N CYS A 124 16.44 -6.25 -9.71
CA CYS A 124 15.45 -6.44 -10.77
C CYS A 124 15.89 -7.50 -11.79
N LEU A 125 17.15 -7.47 -12.23
CA LEU A 125 17.68 -8.47 -13.17
C LEU A 125 17.86 -9.86 -12.54
N ALA A 126 18.15 -9.94 -11.24
CA ALA A 126 18.18 -11.20 -10.52
C ALA A 126 16.80 -11.83 -10.43
N GLU A 127 15.77 -11.02 -10.15
CA GLU A 127 14.37 -11.44 -10.15
C GLU A 127 13.93 -11.92 -11.54
N LEU A 128 14.21 -11.13 -12.58
CA LEU A 128 13.91 -11.50 -13.96
C LEU A 128 14.57 -12.84 -14.33
N ARG A 129 15.85 -13.00 -14.01
CA ARG A 129 16.59 -14.24 -14.25
C ARG A 129 15.96 -15.42 -13.50
N ALA A 130 15.61 -15.25 -12.23
CA ALA A 130 15.01 -16.31 -11.43
C ALA A 130 13.67 -16.77 -12.01
N ARG A 131 12.83 -15.83 -12.46
CA ARG A 131 11.55 -16.14 -13.13
C ARG A 131 11.73 -16.89 -14.44
N PHE A 132 12.65 -16.44 -15.29
CA PHE A 132 12.96 -17.13 -16.55
C PHE A 132 13.57 -18.52 -16.33
N GLN A 133 14.32 -18.72 -15.26
CA GLN A 133 14.89 -20.03 -14.92
C GLN A 133 13.86 -20.98 -14.30
N GLY A 134 12.88 -20.47 -13.57
CA GLY A 134 11.80 -21.25 -12.97
C GLY A 134 10.64 -21.56 -13.92
N ALA A 135 10.53 -20.84 -15.04
CA ALA A 135 9.48 -21.04 -16.03
C ALA A 135 9.81 -22.16 -17.02
N GLU A 136 8.81 -22.97 -17.37
CA GLU A 136 8.91 -23.99 -18.43
C GLU A 136 8.79 -23.34 -19.81
N LEU A 137 9.85 -22.66 -20.24
CA LEU A 137 9.88 -21.91 -21.50
C LEU A 137 10.13 -22.82 -22.70
N CYS A 138 9.21 -22.78 -23.67
CA CYS A 138 9.37 -23.40 -24.97
C CYS A 138 10.37 -22.60 -25.84
N VAL A 139 11.50 -23.23 -26.17
CA VAL A 139 12.54 -22.66 -27.03
C VAL A 139 12.80 -23.56 -28.23
N ARG A 140 13.05 -22.95 -29.39
CA ARG A 140 13.40 -23.63 -30.64
C ARG A 140 14.72 -23.07 -31.17
N GLN A 141 15.48 -23.92 -31.88
CA GLN A 141 16.68 -23.48 -32.60
C GLN A 141 16.32 -22.41 -33.63
N LEU A 142 17.15 -21.37 -33.75
CA LEU A 142 16.96 -20.35 -34.77
C LEU A 142 17.21 -20.93 -36.18
N PRO A 143 16.36 -20.59 -37.17
CA PRO A 143 16.60 -20.97 -38.56
C PRO A 143 17.82 -20.21 -39.11
N ALA A 144 18.45 -20.70 -40.18
CA ALA A 144 19.53 -19.96 -40.84
C ALA A 144 19.06 -18.55 -41.28
N VAL A 145 19.94 -17.56 -41.23
CA VAL A 145 19.62 -16.20 -41.67
C VAL A 145 19.40 -16.20 -43.18
N ALA A 146 18.21 -15.79 -43.62
CA ALA A 146 17.87 -15.73 -45.03
C ALA A 146 18.37 -14.41 -45.63
N ASN A 147 19.61 -14.38 -46.12
CA ASN A 147 20.24 -13.20 -46.74
C ASN A 147 19.62 -12.78 -48.09
N ALA A 148 18.68 -13.56 -48.64
CA ALA A 148 18.19 -13.44 -50.01
C ALA A 148 16.83 -12.72 -50.15
N VAL A 149 16.16 -12.40 -49.05
CA VAL A 149 14.85 -11.73 -49.07
C VAL A 149 15.07 -10.29 -48.66
N SER A 150 14.44 -9.32 -49.35
CA SER A 150 14.36 -7.94 -48.84
C SER A 150 13.70 -7.98 -47.46
N VAL A 151 14.53 -7.94 -46.42
CA VAL A 151 14.07 -8.00 -45.03
C VAL A 151 13.33 -6.70 -44.78
N SER A 152 12.05 -6.76 -44.46
CA SER A 152 11.35 -5.60 -43.90
C SER A 152 12.15 -5.18 -42.66
N GLU A 153 12.54 -3.91 -42.60
CA GLU A 153 13.34 -3.38 -41.47
C GLU A 153 12.65 -3.67 -40.13
N HIS A 154 11.31 -3.65 -40.14
CA HIS A 154 10.48 -4.09 -39.04
C HIS A 154 9.17 -4.76 -39.52
N GLU A 155 8.69 -5.76 -38.79
CA GLU A 155 7.38 -6.38 -38.97
C GLU A 155 6.47 -6.08 -37.76
N LYS A 156 5.15 -6.03 -37.95
CA LYS A 156 4.18 -5.80 -36.87
C LYS A 156 3.30 -7.03 -36.67
N CYS A 157 3.24 -7.52 -35.43
CA CYS A 157 2.45 -8.69 -35.05
C CYS A 157 1.57 -8.39 -33.84
N SER A 158 0.48 -9.15 -33.69
CA SER A 158 -0.32 -9.17 -32.46
C SER A 158 0.10 -10.35 -31.59
N VAL A 159 0.09 -10.20 -30.27
CA VAL A 159 0.28 -11.32 -29.32
C VAL A 159 -0.78 -12.42 -29.50
N GLN A 160 -1.92 -12.10 -30.10
CA GLN A 160 -3.00 -13.05 -30.41
C GLN A 160 -2.71 -13.88 -31.67
N ASP A 161 -1.69 -13.50 -32.44
CA ASP A 161 -1.23 -14.31 -33.57
C ASP A 161 -0.74 -15.67 -33.09
N THR A 162 -0.77 -16.68 -33.96
CA THR A 162 -0.26 -18.00 -33.62
C THR A 162 1.23 -17.95 -33.29
N ASN A 163 1.65 -18.73 -32.29
CA ASN A 163 3.04 -18.86 -31.90
C ASN A 163 3.97 -19.19 -33.08
N GLU A 164 3.50 -19.98 -34.06
CA GLU A 164 4.27 -20.30 -35.26
C GLU A 164 4.42 -19.09 -36.20
N LYS A 165 3.38 -18.26 -36.34
CA LYS A 165 3.48 -16.99 -37.09
C LYS A 165 4.46 -16.05 -36.40
N LEU A 166 4.32 -15.84 -35.09
CA LEU A 166 5.20 -14.98 -34.32
C LEU A 166 6.67 -15.45 -34.38
N PHE A 167 6.91 -16.74 -34.20
CA PHE A 167 8.26 -17.30 -34.32
C PHE A 167 8.84 -17.11 -35.73
N ARG A 168 8.04 -17.33 -36.78
CA ARG A 168 8.50 -17.11 -38.16
C ARG A 168 8.85 -15.64 -38.43
N GLU A 169 7.98 -14.70 -38.05
CA GLU A 169 8.21 -13.28 -38.36
C GLU A 169 9.37 -12.67 -37.55
N THR A 170 9.50 -13.04 -36.27
CA THR A 170 10.61 -12.60 -35.39
C THR A 170 11.96 -13.19 -35.79
N THR A 171 11.98 -14.38 -36.40
CA THR A 171 13.21 -14.98 -36.90
C THR A 171 13.55 -14.55 -38.32
N ARG A 172 12.59 -14.09 -39.12
CA ARG A 172 12.83 -13.64 -40.49
C ARG A 172 13.25 -12.16 -40.56
N SER A 173 12.67 -11.33 -39.70
CA SER A 173 12.82 -9.87 -39.74
C SER A 173 13.97 -9.39 -38.85
N THR A 174 14.60 -8.27 -39.21
CA THR A 174 15.64 -7.65 -38.35
C THR A 174 15.02 -7.13 -37.06
N TYR A 175 13.84 -6.50 -37.15
CA TYR A 175 13.01 -6.17 -36.00
C TYR A 175 11.60 -6.73 -36.19
N ALA A 176 10.95 -7.11 -35.09
CA ALA A 176 9.50 -7.34 -35.09
C ALA A 176 8.86 -6.76 -33.82
N VAL A 177 7.76 -6.05 -33.99
CA VAL A 177 7.00 -5.41 -32.92
C VAL A 177 5.77 -6.26 -32.62
N ILE A 178 5.73 -6.83 -31.42
CA ILE A 178 4.63 -7.68 -30.96
C ILE A 178 3.82 -6.87 -29.96
N ARG A 179 2.57 -6.58 -30.31
CA ARG A 179 1.67 -5.75 -29.49
C ARG A 179 0.71 -6.62 -28.70
N LYS A 180 0.47 -6.25 -27.43
CA LYS A 180 -0.64 -6.78 -26.64
C LYS A 180 -1.87 -5.93 -26.95
N ASP A 181 -2.88 -6.51 -27.61
CA ASP A 181 -4.12 -5.79 -27.92
C ASP A 181 -4.83 -5.32 -26.63
N LYS A 182 -5.49 -4.16 -26.70
CA LYS A 182 -6.09 -3.43 -25.56
C LYS A 182 -7.03 -4.27 -24.66
N GLN A 183 -7.50 -5.43 -25.10
CA GLN A 183 -8.45 -6.26 -24.36
C GLN A 183 -7.82 -7.23 -23.36
N ILE A 184 -6.50 -7.48 -23.38
CA ILE A 184 -5.83 -8.31 -22.36
C ILE A 184 -5.42 -7.39 -21.19
N GLY A 185 -6.43 -6.74 -20.58
CA GLY A 185 -6.29 -5.80 -19.45
C GLY A 185 -6.34 -6.46 -18.07
N THR A 186 -6.33 -7.78 -17.98
CA THR A 186 -6.60 -8.53 -16.74
C THR A 186 -5.49 -8.40 -15.70
N GLU A 187 -4.23 -8.30 -16.10
CA GLU A 187 -3.12 -8.21 -15.13
C GLU A 187 -3.00 -6.81 -14.53
N LEU A 188 -3.05 -5.74 -15.34
CA LEU A 188 -2.97 -4.37 -14.83
C LEU A 188 -4.20 -3.96 -14.01
N GLU A 189 -5.39 -4.47 -14.33
CA GLU A 189 -6.57 -4.28 -13.48
C GLU A 189 -6.47 -5.06 -12.17
N ASN A 190 -5.91 -6.26 -12.19
CA ASN A 190 -5.55 -6.97 -10.96
C ASN A 190 -4.52 -6.18 -10.15
N TYR A 191 -3.53 -5.55 -10.79
CA TYR A 191 -2.55 -4.69 -10.12
C TYR A 191 -3.17 -3.41 -9.55
N ARG A 192 -4.07 -2.74 -10.29
CA ARG A 192 -4.89 -1.63 -9.74
C ARG A 192 -5.68 -2.08 -8.51
N ARG A 193 -6.22 -3.30 -8.52
CA ARG A 193 -6.97 -3.85 -7.39
C ARG A 193 -6.07 -4.09 -6.18
N ILE A 194 -4.92 -4.73 -6.37
CA ILE A 194 -3.95 -5.00 -5.30
C ILE A 194 -3.44 -3.68 -4.70
N ILE A 195 -3.08 -2.71 -5.52
CA ILE A 195 -2.58 -1.41 -5.05
C ILE A 195 -3.67 -0.64 -4.32
N ARG A 196 -4.92 -0.61 -4.81
CA ARG A 196 -6.04 -0.03 -4.05
C ARG A 196 -6.24 -0.71 -2.70
N GLN A 197 -6.09 -2.03 -2.62
CA GLN A 197 -6.19 -2.77 -1.37
C GLN A 197 -5.06 -2.40 -0.39
N LEU A 198 -3.83 -2.24 -0.89
CA LEU A 198 -2.68 -1.78 -0.10
C LEU A 198 -2.84 -0.33 0.37
N ASP A 199 -3.32 0.57 -0.49
CA ASP A 199 -3.62 1.96 -0.13
C ASP A 199 -4.75 2.04 0.90
N GLU A 200 -5.81 1.26 0.74
CA GLU A 200 -6.91 1.17 1.70
C GLU A 200 -6.45 0.60 3.05
N ALA A 201 -5.58 -0.41 3.05
CA ALA A 201 -4.98 -0.96 4.27
C ALA A 201 -4.10 0.08 4.98
N THR A 202 -3.23 0.75 4.22
CA THR A 202 -2.33 1.81 4.74
C THR A 202 -3.13 3.01 5.27
N ARG A 203 -4.24 3.37 4.63
CA ARG A 203 -5.15 4.42 5.10
C ARG A 203 -5.89 4.01 6.36
N LYS A 204 -6.27 2.73 6.51
CA LYS A 204 -6.85 2.21 7.75
C LYS A 204 -5.84 2.20 8.89
N GLU A 205 -4.60 1.81 8.64
CA GLU A 205 -3.51 1.83 9.63
C GLU A 205 -3.05 3.25 10.02
N ARG A 206 -3.13 4.22 9.10
CA ARG A 206 -2.82 5.64 9.39
C ARG A 206 -3.95 6.38 10.09
N ASN A 207 -5.18 5.84 10.10
CA ASN A 207 -6.35 6.51 10.68
C ASN A 207 -7.01 5.78 11.88
N PRO A 208 -6.27 5.14 12.83
CA PRO A 208 -6.85 4.58 14.04
C PRO A 208 -7.40 5.69 14.97
N CYS A 209 -6.90 6.92 14.83
CA CYS A 209 -7.35 8.07 15.59
C CYS A 209 -8.84 8.41 15.36
N GLY A 210 -9.39 8.14 14.17
CA GLY A 210 -10.81 8.42 13.88
C GLY A 210 -11.77 7.54 14.67
N GLU A 211 -11.47 6.24 14.80
CA GLU A 211 -12.25 5.33 15.64
C GLU A 211 -12.06 5.62 17.13
N ILE A 212 -10.83 5.98 17.54
CA ILE A 212 -10.54 6.36 18.93
C ILE A 212 -11.29 7.65 19.31
N ASP A 213 -11.37 8.65 18.42
CA ASP A 213 -12.09 9.90 18.67
C ASP A 213 -13.60 9.67 18.77
N VAL A 214 -14.16 8.81 17.91
CA VAL A 214 -15.58 8.43 17.97
C VAL A 214 -15.88 7.63 19.25
N LEU A 215 -15.01 6.69 19.65
CA LEU A 215 -15.14 5.96 20.90
C LEU A 215 -14.98 6.88 22.13
N GLU A 216 -14.06 7.85 22.12
CA GLU A 216 -13.89 8.84 23.18
C GLU A 216 -15.11 9.77 23.25
N HIS A 217 -15.69 10.14 22.11
CA HIS A 217 -16.89 10.95 22.04
C HIS A 217 -18.15 10.19 22.52
N LEU A 218 -18.25 8.89 22.24
CA LEU A 218 -19.34 8.04 22.75
C LEU A 218 -19.16 7.72 24.25
N ALA A 219 -17.94 7.45 24.69
CA ALA A 219 -17.61 7.22 26.09
C ALA A 219 -17.85 8.48 26.94
N SER A 220 -17.44 9.66 26.47
CA SER A 220 -17.70 10.93 27.14
C SER A 220 -19.20 11.27 27.22
N ARG A 221 -19.97 10.94 26.17
CA ARG A 221 -21.43 11.09 26.16
C ARG A 221 -22.11 10.18 27.18
N ASN A 222 -21.66 8.93 27.34
CA ASN A 222 -22.17 8.02 28.37
C ASN A 222 -21.77 8.42 29.80
N VAL A 223 -20.54 8.91 30.02
CA VAL A 223 -20.10 9.44 31.32
C VAL A 223 -20.94 10.65 31.75
N SER A 224 -21.32 11.52 30.80
CA SER A 224 -22.18 12.67 31.08
C SER A 224 -23.59 12.27 31.54
N LYS A 225 -24.15 11.18 30.96
CA LYS A 225 -25.43 10.60 31.38
C LYS A 225 -25.33 10.03 32.80
N MET A 226 -24.28 9.27 33.11
CA MET A 226 -24.08 8.70 34.45
C MET A 226 -23.93 9.77 35.55
N ARG A 227 -23.28 10.91 35.27
CA ARG A 227 -23.16 12.01 36.25
C ARG A 227 -24.53 12.61 36.63
N ARG A 228 -25.45 12.74 35.66
CA ARG A 228 -26.80 13.25 35.92
C ARG A 228 -27.61 12.26 36.77
N PHE A 229 -27.52 10.96 36.48
CA PHE A 229 -28.18 9.93 37.29
C PHE A 229 -27.64 9.87 38.73
N SER A 230 -26.33 9.98 38.93
CA SER A 230 -25.74 9.97 40.28
C SER A 230 -26.15 11.18 41.12
N LEU A 231 -26.27 12.37 40.53
CA LEU A 231 -26.74 13.56 41.22
C LEU A 231 -28.21 13.44 41.63
N VAL A 232 -29.09 12.99 40.73
CA VAL A 232 -30.52 12.79 41.01
C VAL A 232 -30.73 11.78 42.13
N LEU A 233 -29.97 10.67 42.12
CA LEU A 233 -30.08 9.62 43.13
C LEU A 233 -29.61 10.11 44.52
N ASN A 234 -28.52 10.88 44.58
CA ASN A 234 -28.04 11.45 45.85
C ASN A 234 -29.01 12.50 46.42
N VAL A 235 -29.62 13.36 45.58
CA VAL A 235 -30.62 14.34 46.06
C VAL A 235 -31.88 13.63 46.53
N SER A 236 -32.35 12.61 45.81
CA SER A 236 -33.51 11.81 46.22
C SER A 236 -33.27 11.12 47.57
N LEU A 237 -32.08 10.54 47.78
CA LEU A 237 -31.74 9.89 49.05
C LEU A 237 -31.68 10.90 50.21
N PHE A 238 -31.17 12.12 49.97
CA PHE A 238 -31.14 13.18 50.97
C PHE A 238 -32.56 13.63 51.36
N MET A 239 -33.45 13.80 50.39
CA MET A 239 -34.86 14.14 50.64
C MET A 239 -35.58 13.05 51.44
N LEU A 240 -35.30 11.76 51.15
CA LEU A 240 -35.85 10.64 51.91
C LEU A 240 -35.41 10.68 53.39
N ILE A 241 -34.10 10.88 53.63
CA ILE A 241 -33.56 11.00 54.99
C ILE A 241 -34.20 12.18 55.74
N PHE A 242 -34.40 13.30 55.05
CA PHE A 242 -35.03 14.49 55.63
C PHE A 242 -36.49 14.23 56.02
N VAL A 243 -37.27 13.54 55.18
CA VAL A 243 -38.65 13.16 55.49
C VAL A 243 -38.71 12.20 56.68
N VAL A 244 -37.82 11.20 56.73
CA VAL A 244 -37.73 10.27 57.88
C VAL A 244 -37.36 11.00 59.16
N ALA A 245 -36.42 11.95 59.11
CA ALA A 245 -36.05 12.76 60.28
C ALA A 245 -37.21 13.65 60.75
N MET A 246 -37.94 14.28 59.84
CA MET A 246 -39.12 15.08 60.17
C MET A 246 -40.24 14.22 60.79
N LEU A 247 -40.48 13.03 60.25
CA LEU A 247 -41.44 12.08 60.84
C LEU A 247 -41.00 11.61 62.23
N ALA A 248 -39.71 11.34 62.43
CA ALA A 248 -39.16 10.99 63.75
C ALA A 248 -39.37 12.11 64.76
N ILE A 249 -39.11 13.37 64.38
CA ILE A 249 -39.37 14.54 65.23
C ILE A 249 -40.87 14.64 65.56
N ILE A 250 -41.76 14.52 64.58
CA ILE A 250 -43.21 14.61 64.80
C ILE A 250 -43.70 13.50 65.75
N PHE A 251 -43.17 12.28 65.61
CA PHE A 251 -43.52 11.15 66.49
C PHE A 251 -42.86 11.21 67.87
N ASP A 252 -41.75 11.94 68.06
CA ASP A 252 -41.09 12.15 69.36
C ASP A 252 -41.58 13.39 70.12
N ILE A 253 -42.36 14.29 69.51
CA ILE A 253 -43.00 15.43 70.19
C ILE A 253 -43.83 15.00 71.42
N PRO A 254 -44.60 13.89 71.41
CA PRO A 254 -45.31 13.43 72.62
C PRO A 254 -44.39 12.88 73.72
N ARG A 255 -43.14 12.49 73.40
CA ARG A 255 -42.17 11.95 74.39
C ARG A 255 -41.22 13.01 74.94
N CYS A 256 -40.81 13.99 74.14
CA CYS A 256 -39.88 15.05 74.55
C CYS A 256 -40.48 16.07 75.53
N LEU A 257 -41.81 16.21 75.58
CA LEU A 257 -42.49 17.07 76.55
C LEU A 257 -42.51 16.51 77.99
N ARG A 258 -42.01 15.28 78.21
CA ARG A 258 -42.01 14.65 79.56
C ARG A 258 -40.63 14.56 80.23
N ASN A 259 -39.51 14.59 79.50
CA ASN A 259 -38.17 14.59 80.07
C ASN A 259 -37.24 15.47 79.21
N GLY A 260 -36.79 16.60 79.75
CA GLY A 260 -36.01 17.62 79.04
C GLY A 260 -34.58 17.18 78.68
N SER A 261 -34.42 16.44 77.59
CA SER A 261 -33.09 16.09 77.03
C SER A 261 -33.10 15.80 75.51
N GLY A 262 -34.05 16.35 74.75
CA GLY A 262 -34.20 16.04 73.31
C GLY A 262 -33.21 16.74 72.36
N PHE A 263 -32.36 17.66 72.83
CA PHE A 263 -31.61 18.56 71.94
C PHE A 263 -30.19 18.07 71.57
N GLU A 264 -29.62 17.08 72.27
CA GLU A 264 -28.21 16.71 72.09
C GLU A 264 -27.97 15.81 70.86
N ILE A 265 -28.96 14.99 70.46
CA ILE A 265 -28.82 14.02 69.36
C ILE A 265 -28.74 14.71 67.98
N LEU A 266 -29.38 15.87 67.81
CA LEU A 266 -29.32 16.65 66.56
C LEU A 266 -27.94 17.28 66.32
N SER A 267 -27.21 17.63 67.39
CA SER A 267 -25.90 18.27 67.27
C SER A 267 -24.83 17.31 66.72
N LEU A 268 -24.85 16.06 67.18
CA LEU A 268 -23.91 15.03 66.75
C LEU A 268 -24.14 14.59 65.29
N PHE A 269 -25.40 14.61 64.84
CA PHE A 269 -25.76 14.27 63.46
C PHE A 269 -25.27 15.33 62.45
N TRP A 270 -25.34 16.61 62.81
CA TRP A 270 -24.80 17.71 61.99
C TRP A 270 -23.27 17.67 61.89
N VAL A 271 -22.58 17.37 62.99
CA VAL A 271 -21.11 17.30 63.02
C VAL A 271 -20.58 16.11 62.19
N TYR A 272 -21.27 14.97 62.20
CA TYR A 272 -20.88 13.78 61.43
C TYR A 272 -20.96 14.01 59.91
N TRP A 273 -21.97 14.75 59.43
CA TRP A 273 -22.16 15.00 57.99
C TRP A 273 -21.28 16.12 57.43
N ILE A 274 -21.00 17.17 58.22
CA ILE A 274 -20.09 18.25 57.80
C ILE A 274 -18.66 17.73 57.57
N PHE A 275 -18.20 16.73 58.34
CA PHE A 275 -16.83 16.21 58.22
C PHE A 275 -16.63 15.12 57.16
N LEU A 276 -17.69 14.41 56.74
CA LEU A 276 -17.57 13.28 55.79
C LEU A 276 -17.62 13.70 54.32
N ILE A 277 -18.29 14.81 54.00
CA ILE A 277 -18.41 15.34 52.64
C ILE A 277 -17.05 15.85 52.08
N PRO A 278 -16.21 16.60 52.83
CA PRO A 278 -14.93 17.10 52.31
C PRO A 278 -13.88 16.00 52.06
N ARG A 279 -13.94 14.90 52.81
CA ARG A 279 -12.90 13.85 52.82
C ARG A 279 -12.99 12.90 51.63
N LYS A 280 -14.17 12.72 51.04
CA LYS A 280 -14.34 11.98 49.77
C LYS A 280 -13.99 12.82 48.55
N ILE A 281 -14.28 14.13 48.58
CA ILE A 281 -13.98 15.06 47.47
C ILE A 281 -12.46 15.26 47.31
N THR A 282 -11.73 15.38 48.42
CA THR A 282 -10.26 15.54 48.41
C THR A 282 -9.52 14.32 47.85
N ARG A 283 -9.95 13.09 48.17
CA ARG A 283 -9.38 11.87 47.54
C ARG A 283 -9.67 11.77 46.04
N PHE A 284 -10.81 12.28 45.59
CA PHE A 284 -11.18 12.29 44.17
C PHE A 284 -10.33 13.29 43.37
N LEU A 285 -10.03 14.47 43.92
CA LEU A 285 -9.18 15.48 43.28
C LEU A 285 -7.71 15.03 43.17
N LEU A 286 -7.19 14.29 44.16
CA LEU A 286 -5.84 13.73 44.14
C LEU A 286 -5.63 12.65 43.05
N ARG A 287 -6.65 11.85 42.73
CA ARG A 287 -6.60 10.91 41.58
C ARG A 287 -6.57 11.63 40.23
N ARG A 288 -7.25 12.77 40.11
CA ARG A 288 -7.30 13.58 38.87
C ARG A 288 -5.96 14.23 38.53
N LYS A 289 -5.15 14.60 39.54
CA LYS A 289 -3.83 15.22 39.34
C LYS A 289 -2.75 14.25 38.84
N LYS A 290 -2.84 12.95 39.18
CA LYS A 290 -1.93 11.92 38.66
C LYS A 290 -2.20 11.55 37.20
N GLY A 291 -3.48 11.52 36.78
CA GLY A 291 -3.86 11.21 35.39
C GLY A 291 -3.44 12.29 34.37
N MET A 292 -3.47 13.57 34.74
CA MET A 292 -3.07 14.65 33.83
C MET A 292 -1.55 14.77 33.65
N ARG A 293 -0.74 14.40 34.65
CA ARG A 293 0.72 14.39 34.52
C ARG A 293 1.24 13.29 33.60
N LEU A 294 0.55 12.15 33.52
CA LEU A 294 0.91 11.07 32.58
C LEU A 294 0.62 11.47 31.12
N LYS A 295 -0.51 12.14 30.88
CA LYS A 295 -0.89 12.65 29.54
C LYS A 295 0.06 13.75 29.04
N ALA A 296 0.55 14.62 29.92
CA ALA A 296 1.54 15.64 29.56
C ALA A 296 2.93 15.05 29.26
N LEU A 297 3.32 13.97 29.92
CA LEU A 297 4.59 13.27 29.68
C LEU A 297 4.59 12.46 28.37
N CYS A 298 3.47 11.82 28.03
CA CYS A 298 3.34 11.12 26.75
C CYS A 298 3.38 12.08 25.55
N ASN A 299 2.80 13.28 25.65
CA ASN A 299 2.84 14.27 24.58
C ASN A 299 4.21 14.94 24.40
N LEU A 300 5.08 14.87 25.41
CA LEU A 300 6.45 15.43 25.35
C LEU A 300 7.48 14.41 24.83
N LEU A 301 7.16 13.11 24.91
CA LEU A 301 7.96 12.01 24.36
C LEU A 301 7.57 11.66 22.91
N SER A 302 6.52 12.28 22.37
CA SER A 302 6.04 12.09 20.99
C SER A 302 6.29 13.30 20.07
N MET A 303 7.22 14.19 20.44
CA MET A 303 7.75 15.27 19.59
C MET A 303 9.23 15.07 19.33
#